data_AF-A0A964PER3-F1
#
_entry.id   AF-A0A964PER3-F1
#
_cell.length_a   1.000
_cell.length_b   1.000
_cell.length_c   1.000
_cell.angle_alpha   90.00
_cell.angle_beta   90.00
_cell.angle_gamma   90.00
#
_symmetry.space_group_name_H-M   'P 1'
#
loop_
_entity.id
_entity.type
_entity.pdbx_description
1 polymer ?
#
loop_
_entity_poly.entity_id
_entity_poly.type
_entity_poly.pdbx_seq_one_letter_code
_entity_poly.pdbx_strand_id
1 'polypeptide(L)' 'KNSYPTGIKVTDDELASMNLRPAKFHGEWNYTIRPSG' A
#
# COMPACT_ATOMS: atom_id res chain seq x y z
N LYS A 1 -26.53 4.73 12.58
CA LYS A 1 -25.22 5.39 12.79
C LYS A 1 -24.16 4.41 12.30
N ASN A 2 -23.54 4.65 11.14
CA ASN A 2 -22.49 3.75 10.65
C ASN A 2 -21.18 4.15 11.35
N SER A 3 -20.62 3.22 12.14
CA SER A 3 -19.32 3.43 12.78
C SER A 3 -18.24 3.11 11.77
N TYR A 4 -17.45 4.11 11.38
CA TYR A 4 -16.28 3.94 10.54
C TYR A 4 -15.03 4.24 11.38
N PRO A 5 -14.26 3.22 11.76
CA PRO A 5 -13.03 3.44 12.53
C PRO A 5 -12.03 4.26 11.69
N THR A 6 -11.38 5.21 12.34
CA THR A 6 -10.39 6.08 11.71
C THR A 6 -9.04 5.38 11.65
N GLY A 7 -8.79 4.68 10.54
CA GLY A 7 -7.48 4.20 10.16
C GLY A 7 -6.95 2.98 10.92
N ILE A 8 -5.85 2.44 10.39
CA ILE A 8 -5.04 1.35 10.98
C ILE A 8 -3.60 1.85 10.94
N LYS A 9 -2.84 1.68 12.03
CA LYS A 9 -1.41 2.00 12.03
C LYS A 9 -0.65 0.89 11.31
N VAL A 10 0.08 1.26 10.28
CA VAL A 10 1.01 0.38 9.55
C VAL A 10 2.42 0.77 9.94
N THR A 11 3.24 -0.22 10.31
CA THR A 11 4.66 -0.02 10.64
C THR A 11 5.52 0.08 9.39
N ASP A 12 6.72 0.64 9.54
CA ASP A 12 7.66 0.75 8.43
C ASP A 12 8.07 -0.63 7.88
N ASP A 13 8.23 -1.62 8.77
CA ASP A 13 8.56 -3.00 8.39
C ASP A 13 7.41 -3.66 7.60
N GLU A 14 6.17 -3.46 8.01
CA GLU A 14 5.00 -3.95 7.26
C GLU A 14 4.93 -3.31 5.88
N LEU A 15 5.14 -1.99 5.77
CA LEU A 15 5.15 -1.28 4.49
C LEU A 15 6.31 -1.75 3.60
N ALA A 16 7.51 -1.93 4.16
CA ALA A 16 8.69 -2.40 3.45
C ALA A 16 8.57 -3.85 2.95
N SER A 17 7.79 -4.68 3.66
CA SER A 17 7.52 -6.07 3.25
C SER A 17 6.63 -6.19 2.00
N MET A 18 5.92 -5.12 1.63
CA MET A 18 5.02 -5.11 0.48
C MET A 18 5.82 -5.10 -0.83
N ASN A 19 5.41 -5.94 -1.81
CA ASN A 19 5.98 -5.93 -3.15
C ASN A 19 5.40 -4.77 -3.99
N LEU A 20 5.73 -3.55 -3.60
CA LEU A 20 5.36 -2.32 -4.30
C LEU A 20 6.28 -2.07 -5.48
N ARG A 21 5.68 -1.73 -6.63
CA ARG A 21 6.40 -1.35 -7.85
C ARG A 21 5.79 -0.08 -8.43
N PRO A 22 6.58 0.88 -8.94
CA PRO A 22 6.04 2.00 -9.70
C PRO A 22 5.15 1.49 -10.84
N ALA A 23 3.96 2.09 -10.97
CA ALA A 23 3.05 1.73 -12.05
C ALA A 23 3.61 2.21 -13.40
N LYS A 24 3.21 1.56 -14.50
CA LYS A 24 3.59 1.98 -15.86
C LYS A 24 3.02 3.36 -16.23
N PHE A 25 1.88 3.73 -15.65
CA PHE A 25 1.25 5.04 -15.83
C PHE A 25 1.52 5.91 -14.60
N HIS A 26 2.37 6.91 -14.75
CA HIS A 26 2.80 7.83 -13.68
C HIS A 26 3.33 7.10 -12.43
N GLY A 27 4.42 6.35 -12.57
CA GLY A 27 5.04 5.59 -11.48
C GLY A 27 5.60 6.42 -10.31
N GLU A 28 5.73 7.73 -10.52
CA GLU A 28 6.05 8.71 -9.48
C GLU A 28 4.89 8.96 -8.52
N TRP A 29 3.65 8.69 -8.95
CA TRP A 29 2.43 8.91 -8.17
C TRP A 29 1.69 7.60 -7.89
N ASN A 30 1.69 6.68 -8.85
CA ASN A 30 0.96 5.43 -8.83
C ASN A 30 1.88 4.23 -8.62
N TYR A 31 1.43 3.30 -7.80
CA TYR A 31 2.16 2.05 -7.52
C TYR A 31 1.24 0.84 -7.72
N THR A 32 1.84 -0.30 -8.02
CA THR A 32 1.18 -1.61 -8.10
C THR A 32 1.65 -2.48 -6.93
N ILE A 33 0.72 -3.15 -6.27
CA ILE A 33 1.01 -4.19 -5.27
C ILE A 33 0.96 -5.55 -5.97
N ARG A 34 2.04 -6.31 -5.91
CA ARG A 34 2.11 -7.65 -6.53
C ARG A 34 2.12 -8.76 -5.46
N PRO A 35 1.66 -9.97 -5.78
CA PRO A 35 1.86 -11.13 -4.90
C PRO A 35 3.36 -11.38 -4.64
N SER A 36 3.68 -11.91 -3.47
CA SER A 36 5.05 -12.19 -3.02
C SER A 36 5.48 -13.65 -3.22
N GLY A 37 4.83 -14.36 -4.13
CA GLY A 37 5.08 -15.79 -4.39
C GLY A 37 6.45 -16.09 -4.98
#